data_AF-A0A258NW93-F1
#
_entry.id   AF-A0A258NW93-F1
#
_cell.length_a   1.000
_cell.length_b   1.000
_cell.length_c   1.000
_cell.angle_alpha   90.00
_cell.angle_beta   90.00
_cell.angle_gamma   90.00
#
_symmetry.space_group_name_H-M   'P 1'
#
loop_
_entity.id
_entity.type
_entity.pdbx_description
1 polymer ?
#
loop_
_entity_poly.entity_id
_entity_poly.type
_entity_poly.pdbx_seq_one_letter_code
_entity_poly.pdbx_strand_id
1 'polypeptide(L)'
;MTTKRERPKLFNNSGEQDTVQAAPMVQWVGGKRRLAPHILPLFPDHSCYVEPFCGAAALFFLKAPVKVEVLNDINGDLVTLYRVVQHHLEEFVRHFKWALTSREIYKWLQITPPDTLTDIQRAARFFYLQKNGFGGKVQGQTFGTATTSPGRLNLLRLEEQLSAVHLRLHQVFIERLEWSACVARYDRPHSLFYLDPPYWGTEGYGVAFGLEQYDLMAELMGSMKGKAVVSVNDIPEMRKAFKGHSMKRVSISYSVGASGRGREPRGELIICNFKPGA
;
A
#
# COMPACT_ATOMS: atom_id res chain seq x y z
N MET A 1 -58.56 15.99 5.99
CA MET A 1 -57.74 15.49 7.13
C MET A 1 -56.62 14.61 6.56
N THR A 2 -55.44 15.19 6.36
CA THR A 2 -54.26 14.51 5.82
C THR A 2 -53.12 14.73 6.80
N THR A 3 -52.80 13.68 7.57
CA THR A 3 -51.78 13.67 8.61
C THR A 3 -50.38 13.69 7.98
N LYS A 4 -49.66 14.80 8.16
CA LYS A 4 -48.21 14.87 7.93
C LYS A 4 -47.52 13.94 8.93
N ARG A 5 -46.95 12.83 8.46
CA ARG A 5 -46.00 12.03 9.25
C ARG A 5 -44.67 12.78 9.32
N GLU A 6 -44.38 13.36 10.48
CA GLU A 6 -43.03 13.81 10.81
C GLU A 6 -42.12 12.57 10.96
N ARG A 7 -40.98 12.58 10.26
CA ARG A 7 -39.93 11.58 10.44
C ARG A 7 -39.12 11.94 11.69
N PRO A 8 -38.82 11.00 12.60
CA PRO A 8 -38.02 11.28 13.77
C PRO A 8 -36.58 11.62 13.36
N LYS A 9 -36.08 12.77 13.83
CA LYS A 9 -34.67 13.14 13.79
C LYS A 9 -33.94 12.30 14.84
N LEU A 10 -33.35 11.19 14.40
CA LEU A 10 -32.34 10.46 15.15
C LEU A 10 -31.04 10.60 14.37
N PHE A 11 -30.09 11.34 14.96
CA PHE A 11 -28.64 11.14 14.96
C PHE A 11 -27.99 12.47 15.31
N ASN A 12 -27.30 12.47 16.45
CA ASN A 12 -26.54 13.59 16.96
C ASN A 12 -25.44 13.99 15.95
N ASN A 13 -25.42 15.26 15.60
CA ASN A 13 -24.27 15.91 14.97
C ASN A 13 -23.18 16.12 16.03
N SER A 14 -22.32 15.13 16.20
CA SER A 14 -20.97 15.31 16.74
C SER A 14 -20.00 14.78 15.67
N GLY A 15 -19.37 15.69 14.94
CA GLY A 15 -18.54 15.44 13.75
C GLY A 15 -17.18 14.83 14.06
N GLU A 16 -17.16 13.74 14.81
CA GLU A 16 -15.99 12.87 14.92
C GLU A 16 -16.35 11.59 14.15
N GLN A 17 -15.88 11.49 12.91
CA GLN A 17 -15.97 10.21 12.20
C GLN A 17 -15.10 9.23 12.99
N ASP A 18 -15.70 8.20 13.58
CA ASP A 18 -14.99 7.06 14.14
C ASP A 18 -14.17 6.40 13.00
N THR A 19 -12.94 6.87 12.81
CA THR A 19 -12.05 6.34 11.79
C THR A 19 -11.55 4.99 12.27
N VAL A 20 -11.98 3.92 11.60
CA VAL A 20 -11.50 2.56 11.87
C VAL A 20 -9.99 2.54 11.62
N GLN A 21 -9.21 2.38 12.69
CA GLN A 21 -7.77 2.31 12.60
C GLN A 21 -7.36 0.91 12.13
N ALA A 22 -6.98 0.82 10.85
CA ALA A 22 -6.49 -0.40 10.23
C ALA A 22 -4.99 -0.29 9.93
N ALA A 23 -4.34 -1.43 9.78
CA ALA A 23 -2.93 -1.52 9.42
C ALA A 23 -2.75 -2.39 8.17
N PRO A 24 -1.65 -2.21 7.42
CA PRO A 24 -1.34 -3.07 6.27
C PRO A 24 -1.46 -4.56 6.56
N MET A 25 -2.15 -5.29 5.66
CA MET A 25 -2.37 -6.72 5.81
C MET A 25 -1.07 -7.52 5.74
N VAL A 26 -0.14 -7.11 4.87
CA VAL A 26 1.10 -7.83 4.58
C VAL A 26 2.31 -6.93 4.77
N GLN A 27 3.46 -7.55 5.02
CA GLN A 27 4.74 -6.85 4.89
C GLN A 27 5.05 -6.70 3.40
N TRP A 28 5.54 -5.53 3.03
CA TRP A 28 5.94 -5.22 1.66
C TRP A 28 7.29 -4.53 1.66
N VAL A 29 8.15 -4.92 0.72
CA VAL A 29 9.43 -4.23 0.51
C VAL A 29 9.13 -2.76 0.19
N GLY A 30 9.81 -1.84 0.88
CA GLY A 30 9.62 -0.40 0.68
C GLY A 30 8.49 0.24 1.48
N GLY A 31 7.83 -0.49 2.39
CA GLY A 31 6.71 0.04 3.19
C GLY A 31 6.99 1.39 3.87
N LYS A 32 6.21 2.40 3.50
CA LYS A 32 6.42 3.83 3.84
C LYS A 32 5.92 4.28 5.21
N ARG A 33 5.65 3.34 6.13
CA ARG A 33 5.12 3.65 7.48
C ARG A 33 6.00 4.64 8.26
N ARG A 34 7.32 4.54 8.12
CA ARG A 34 8.28 5.45 8.80
C ARG A 34 8.36 6.82 8.13
N LEU A 35 7.98 6.92 6.87
CA LEU A 35 7.99 8.15 6.08
C LEU A 35 6.66 8.89 6.11
N ALA A 36 5.58 8.21 6.49
CA ALA A 36 4.25 8.79 6.62
C ALA A 36 4.24 10.12 7.39
N PRO A 37 4.95 10.29 8.54
CA PRO A 37 4.97 11.57 9.25
C PRO A 37 5.59 12.73 8.45
N HIS A 38 6.41 12.43 7.44
CA HIS A 38 7.04 13.43 6.58
C HIS A 38 6.27 13.65 5.27
N ILE A 39 5.56 12.63 4.78
CA ILE A 39 4.82 12.67 3.51
C ILE A 39 3.39 13.19 3.71
N LEU A 40 2.65 12.67 4.70
CA LEU A 40 1.24 13.02 4.91
C LEU A 40 1.01 14.53 5.11
N PRO A 41 1.87 15.29 5.82
CA PRO A 41 1.70 16.74 5.94
C PRO A 41 1.89 17.50 4.63
N LEU A 42 2.45 16.88 3.60
CA LEU A 42 2.61 17.47 2.27
C LEU A 42 1.37 17.27 1.40
N PHE A 43 0.42 16.44 1.83
CA PHE A 43 -0.78 16.16 1.06
C PHE A 43 -1.69 17.39 1.06
N PRO A 44 -1.97 17.95 -0.13
CA PRO A 44 -2.88 19.09 -0.26
C PRO A 44 -4.32 18.62 -0.07
N ASP A 45 -5.26 19.55 0.09
CA ASP A 45 -6.68 19.20 0.10
C ASP A 45 -7.09 18.49 -1.20
N HIS A 46 -7.89 17.44 -1.07
CA HIS A 46 -8.33 16.55 -2.13
C HIS A 46 -9.57 15.75 -1.72
N SER A 47 -10.39 15.38 -2.71
CA SER A 47 -11.57 14.52 -2.48
C SER A 47 -11.44 13.13 -3.13
N CYS A 48 -10.46 12.96 -4.02
CA CYS A 48 -10.10 11.68 -4.62
C CYS A 48 -8.64 11.38 -4.30
N TYR A 49 -8.36 10.20 -3.74
CA TYR A 49 -7.00 9.72 -3.45
C TYR A 49 -6.70 8.45 -4.24
N VAL A 50 -5.54 8.40 -4.88
CA VAL A 50 -5.14 7.28 -5.72
C VAL A 50 -3.72 6.86 -5.39
N GLU A 51 -3.49 5.57 -5.12
CA GLU A 51 -2.17 4.95 -5.06
C GLU A 51 -1.98 4.01 -6.26
N PRO A 52 -1.32 4.46 -7.36
CA PRO A 52 -1.06 3.62 -8.54
C PRO A 52 -0.11 2.44 -8.29
N PHE A 53 0.70 2.53 -7.23
CA PHE A 53 1.65 1.52 -6.75
C PHE A 53 1.38 1.23 -5.28
N CYS A 54 0.20 0.70 -4.95
CA CYS A 54 -0.23 0.65 -3.57
C CYS A 54 0.64 -0.28 -2.71
N GLY A 55 1.11 -1.42 -3.23
CA GLY A 55 1.81 -2.40 -2.42
C GLY A 55 1.02 -2.75 -1.14
N ALA A 56 1.64 -2.59 0.03
CA ALA A 56 0.98 -2.75 1.33
C ALA A 56 0.01 -1.60 1.73
N ALA A 57 -0.14 -0.57 0.89
CA ALA A 57 -1.02 0.60 1.08
C ALA A 57 -0.76 1.33 2.41
N ALA A 58 0.52 1.46 2.79
CA ALA A 58 0.90 1.95 4.12
C ALA A 58 0.43 3.39 4.40
N LEU A 59 0.46 4.28 3.39
CA LEU A 59 -0.03 5.65 3.56
C LEU A 59 -1.55 5.71 3.58
N PHE A 60 -2.22 5.01 2.67
CA PHE A 60 -3.67 4.84 2.67
C PHE A 60 -4.25 4.46 4.05
N PHE A 61 -3.63 3.50 4.76
CA PHE A 61 -4.08 3.08 6.09
C PHE A 61 -3.77 4.10 7.21
N LEU A 62 -2.82 5.01 7.02
CA LEU A 62 -2.43 6.01 8.02
C LEU A 62 -3.11 7.37 7.83
N LYS A 63 -3.59 7.67 6.61
CA LYS A 63 -4.28 8.92 6.33
C LYS A 63 -5.76 8.85 6.73
N ALA A 64 -6.35 10.02 6.97
CA ALA A 64 -7.79 10.14 7.11
C ALA A 64 -8.50 9.76 5.79
N PRO A 65 -9.63 9.04 5.81
CA PRO A 65 -10.39 8.72 4.60
C PRO A 65 -10.85 9.97 3.85
N VAL A 66 -10.96 9.86 2.52
CA VAL A 66 -11.56 10.91 1.66
C VAL A 66 -12.72 10.32 0.86
N LYS A 67 -13.47 11.17 0.16
CA LYS A 67 -14.71 10.78 -0.53
C LYS A 67 -14.52 9.63 -1.55
N VAL A 68 -13.43 9.63 -2.30
CA VAL A 68 -13.11 8.60 -3.29
C VAL A 68 -11.69 8.12 -3.06
N GLU A 69 -11.49 6.81 -2.95
CA GLU A 69 -10.17 6.21 -2.75
C GLU A 69 -9.97 5.04 -3.70
N VAL A 70 -8.79 4.98 -4.31
CA VAL A 70 -8.43 3.98 -5.32
C VAL A 70 -7.06 3.40 -4.97
N LEU A 71 -6.99 2.09 -4.89
CA LEU A 71 -5.74 1.34 -4.76
C LEU A 71 -5.51 0.53 -6.04
N ASN A 72 -4.33 0.66 -6.62
CA ASN A 72 -3.92 -0.07 -7.81
C ASN A 72 -2.55 -0.69 -7.60
N ASP A 73 -2.35 -1.90 -8.13
CA ASP A 73 -1.04 -2.52 -8.25
C ASP A 73 -1.01 -3.43 -9.47
N ILE A 74 0.17 -3.63 -10.05
CA ILE A 74 0.35 -4.56 -11.16
C ILE A 74 0.35 -6.02 -10.68
N ASN A 75 0.70 -6.26 -9.42
CA ASN A 75 0.77 -7.58 -8.82
C ASN A 75 -0.63 -8.17 -8.60
N GLY A 76 -0.99 -9.12 -9.45
CA GLY A 76 -2.30 -9.79 -9.41
C GLY A 76 -2.59 -10.53 -8.10
N ASP A 77 -1.59 -11.11 -7.42
CA ASP A 77 -1.81 -11.81 -6.16
C ASP A 77 -2.17 -10.83 -5.03
N LEU A 78 -1.51 -9.66 -5.01
CA LEU A 78 -1.79 -8.60 -4.07
C LEU A 78 -3.19 -7.99 -4.29
N VAL A 79 -3.54 -7.68 -5.54
CA VAL A 79 -4.88 -7.19 -5.90
C VAL A 79 -5.94 -8.22 -5.52
N THR A 80 -5.69 -9.51 -5.79
CA THR A 80 -6.60 -10.60 -5.42
C THR A 80 -6.80 -10.65 -3.89
N LEU A 81 -5.74 -10.48 -3.11
CA LEU A 81 -5.84 -10.39 -1.65
C LEU A 81 -6.74 -9.23 -1.21
N TYR A 82 -6.55 -8.02 -1.75
CA TYR A 82 -7.40 -6.88 -1.41
C TYR A 82 -8.88 -7.15 -1.74
N ARG A 83 -9.17 -7.65 -2.95
CA ARG A 83 -10.54 -7.98 -3.38
C ARG A 83 -11.20 -9.04 -2.51
N VAL A 84 -10.45 -10.10 -2.17
CA VAL A 84 -10.95 -11.19 -1.33
C VAL A 84 -11.25 -10.71 0.09
N VAL A 85 -10.38 -9.90 0.70
CA VAL A 85 -10.66 -9.35 2.04
C VAL A 85 -11.81 -8.32 2.00
N GLN A 86 -11.95 -7.57 0.90
CA GLN A 86 -13.05 -6.63 0.71
C GLN A 86 -14.41 -7.34 0.59
N HIS A 87 -14.50 -8.50 -0.09
CA HIS A 87 -15.78 -9.13 -0.43
C HIS A 87 -16.08 -10.46 0.27
N HIS A 88 -15.05 -11.16 0.75
CA HIS A 88 -15.13 -12.54 1.25
C HIS A 88 -14.30 -12.74 2.53
N LEU A 89 -14.30 -11.74 3.43
CA LEU A 89 -13.51 -11.77 4.66
C LEU A 89 -13.71 -13.06 5.47
N GLU A 90 -14.95 -13.47 5.71
CA GLU A 90 -15.28 -14.62 6.55
C GLU A 90 -14.67 -15.93 6.00
N GLU A 91 -14.87 -16.18 4.69
CA GLU A 91 -14.31 -17.36 4.01
C GLU A 91 -12.79 -17.33 3.95
N PHE A 92 -12.21 -16.13 3.82
CA PHE A 92 -10.76 -15.95 3.89
C PHE A 92 -10.21 -16.28 5.28
N VAL A 93 -10.80 -15.75 6.36
CA VAL A 93 -10.39 -16.03 7.74
C VAL A 93 -10.52 -17.52 8.06
N ARG A 94 -11.56 -18.18 7.55
CA ARG A 94 -11.80 -19.62 7.75
C ARG A 94 -10.65 -20.50 7.25
N HIS A 95 -9.90 -20.08 6.22
CA HIS A 95 -8.71 -20.79 5.75
C HIS A 95 -7.59 -20.87 6.80
N PHE A 96 -7.58 -19.94 7.76
CA PHE A 96 -6.53 -19.84 8.78
C PHE A 96 -6.94 -20.40 10.14
N LYS A 97 -8.21 -20.77 10.34
CA LYS A 97 -8.73 -21.22 11.65
C LYS A 97 -7.88 -22.31 12.32
N TRP A 98 -7.29 -23.20 11.52
CA TRP A 98 -6.42 -24.29 11.98
C TRP A 98 -5.03 -24.26 11.32
N ALA A 99 -4.64 -23.11 10.76
CA ALA A 99 -3.38 -23.00 10.05
C ALA A 99 -2.19 -23.15 11.01
N LEU A 100 -1.22 -23.97 10.62
CA LEU A 100 0.03 -24.13 11.34
C LEU A 100 1.09 -23.21 10.75
N THR A 101 1.89 -22.57 11.60
CA THR A 101 3.12 -21.90 11.15
C THR A 101 4.22 -22.95 11.00
N SER A 102 4.41 -23.47 9.79
CA SER A 102 5.39 -24.52 9.48
C SER A 102 6.25 -24.18 8.26
N ARG A 103 7.54 -24.52 8.35
CA ARG A 103 8.51 -24.39 7.25
C ARG A 103 8.16 -25.33 6.09
N GLU A 104 7.62 -26.50 6.39
CA GLU A 104 7.24 -27.48 5.36
C GLU A 104 6.02 -26.99 4.58
N ILE A 105 4.95 -26.57 5.27
CA ILE A 105 3.77 -25.95 4.66
C ILE A 105 4.18 -24.74 3.80
N TYR A 106 5.10 -23.91 4.30
CA TYR A 106 5.62 -22.78 3.54
C TYR A 106 6.24 -23.21 2.21
N LYS A 107 7.11 -24.23 2.22
CA LYS A 107 7.72 -24.76 0.99
C LYS A 107 6.69 -25.34 0.03
N TRP A 108 5.69 -26.08 0.54
CA TRP A 108 4.60 -26.61 -0.30
C TRP A 108 3.81 -25.49 -0.97
N LEU A 109 3.48 -24.44 -0.23
CA LEU A 109 2.79 -23.28 -0.80
C LEU A 109 3.66 -22.56 -1.83
N GLN A 110 4.99 -22.46 -1.64
CA GLN A 110 5.88 -21.86 -2.63
C GLN A 110 5.82 -22.57 -3.99
N ILE A 111 5.82 -23.91 -3.99
CA ILE A 111 5.80 -24.71 -5.23
C ILE A 111 4.38 -24.90 -5.82
N THR A 112 3.33 -24.56 -5.05
CA THR A 112 1.95 -24.66 -5.53
C THR A 112 1.70 -23.66 -6.67
N PRO A 113 1.29 -24.11 -7.87
CA PRO A 113 1.01 -23.22 -8.99
C PRO A 113 -0.21 -22.32 -8.71
N PRO A 114 -0.05 -20.98 -8.71
CA PRO A 114 -1.15 -20.07 -8.35
C PRO A 114 -2.36 -20.15 -9.28
N ASP A 115 -2.15 -20.49 -10.55
CA ASP A 115 -3.21 -20.51 -11.57
C ASP A 115 -4.14 -21.73 -11.44
N THR A 116 -3.80 -22.68 -10.57
CA THR A 116 -4.66 -23.83 -10.24
C THR A 116 -5.59 -23.56 -9.05
N LEU A 117 -5.45 -22.41 -8.40
CA LEU A 117 -6.16 -22.05 -7.17
C LEU A 117 -7.33 -21.12 -7.46
N THR A 118 -8.38 -21.21 -6.65
CA THR A 118 -9.43 -20.18 -6.63
C THR A 118 -8.87 -18.85 -6.10
N ASP A 119 -9.54 -17.73 -6.37
CA ASP A 119 -9.11 -16.40 -5.86
C ASP A 119 -8.89 -16.40 -4.34
N ILE A 120 -9.75 -17.06 -3.57
CA ILE A 120 -9.62 -17.14 -2.10
C ILE A 120 -8.40 -17.97 -1.71
N GLN A 121 -8.19 -19.13 -2.34
CA GLN A 121 -7.02 -19.98 -2.08
C GLN A 121 -5.72 -19.28 -2.47
N ARG A 122 -5.72 -18.57 -3.60
CA ARG A 122 -4.60 -17.78 -4.10
C ARG A 122 -4.25 -16.63 -3.15
N ALA A 123 -5.26 -15.89 -2.67
CA ALA A 123 -5.09 -14.87 -1.65
C ALA A 123 -4.57 -15.45 -0.33
N ALA A 124 -5.12 -16.57 0.14
CA ALA A 124 -4.70 -17.20 1.40
C ALA A 124 -3.25 -17.70 1.32
N ARG A 125 -2.87 -18.33 0.20
CA ARG A 125 -1.49 -18.71 -0.11
C ARG A 125 -0.57 -17.49 -0.05
N PHE A 126 -0.91 -16.43 -0.79
CA PHE A 126 -0.10 -15.22 -0.87
C PHE A 126 0.10 -14.56 0.51
N PHE A 127 -0.99 -14.44 1.27
CA PHE A 127 -0.96 -13.90 2.64
C PHE A 127 -0.11 -14.75 3.59
N TYR A 128 -0.24 -16.07 3.56
CA TYR A 128 0.55 -16.98 4.39
C TYR A 128 2.05 -16.84 4.10
N LEU A 129 2.42 -16.83 2.82
CA LEU A 129 3.80 -16.65 2.37
C LEU A 129 4.34 -15.29 2.83
N GLN A 130 3.59 -14.20 2.64
CA GLN A 130 4.05 -12.87 3.05
C GLN A 130 4.15 -12.67 4.56
N LYS A 131 3.24 -13.26 5.34
CA LYS A 131 3.31 -13.18 6.82
C LYS A 131 4.50 -13.97 7.37
N ASN A 132 4.78 -15.14 6.82
CA ASN A 132 5.82 -16.03 7.33
C ASN A 132 7.18 -15.87 6.61
N GLY A 133 7.24 -15.07 5.56
CA GLY A 133 8.46 -14.77 4.82
C GLY A 133 9.37 -13.77 5.55
N PHE A 134 10.68 -13.90 5.33
CA PHE A 134 11.65 -12.91 5.79
C PHE A 134 11.69 -11.71 4.83
N GLY A 135 11.60 -10.50 5.40
CA GLY A 135 11.83 -9.25 4.67
C GLY A 135 10.71 -8.81 3.70
N GLY A 136 9.54 -9.46 3.68
CA GLY A 136 8.39 -9.07 2.86
C GLY A 136 8.63 -9.17 1.34
N LYS A 137 9.63 -9.95 0.91
CA LYS A 137 9.94 -10.18 -0.49
C LYS A 137 8.85 -11.03 -1.15
N VAL A 138 8.48 -10.71 -2.39
CA VAL A 138 7.55 -11.52 -3.21
C VAL A 138 8.31 -12.63 -3.97
N GLN A 139 9.56 -12.40 -4.34
CA GLN A 139 10.42 -13.38 -5.03
C GLN A 139 11.61 -13.76 -4.15
N GLY A 140 12.11 -15.00 -4.29
CA GLY A 140 13.21 -15.51 -3.47
C GLY A 140 12.89 -15.57 -1.97
N GLN A 141 11.61 -15.77 -1.63
CA GLN A 141 11.15 -15.72 -0.25
C GLN A 141 11.75 -16.87 0.57
N THR A 142 12.13 -16.58 1.81
CA THR A 142 12.60 -17.59 2.76
C THR A 142 11.74 -17.58 4.01
N PHE A 143 11.48 -18.75 4.58
CA PHE A 143 10.70 -18.87 5.81
C PHE A 143 11.44 -18.24 6.99
N GLY A 144 10.83 -17.21 7.57
CA GLY A 144 11.38 -16.43 8.67
C GLY A 144 11.09 -17.04 10.03
N THR A 145 12.13 -17.16 10.86
CA THR A 145 12.05 -17.65 12.25
C THR A 145 12.89 -16.77 13.17
N ALA A 146 12.53 -16.69 14.44
CA ALA A 146 13.31 -16.00 15.46
C ALA A 146 13.27 -16.80 16.76
N THR A 147 14.34 -16.72 17.55
CA THR A 147 14.41 -17.30 18.90
C THR A 147 13.89 -16.35 19.98
N THR A 148 13.63 -15.09 19.62
CA THR A 148 13.28 -14.00 20.54
C THR A 148 11.87 -13.45 20.34
N SER A 149 11.10 -14.01 19.40
CA SER A 149 9.73 -13.58 19.14
C SER A 149 8.87 -14.74 18.63
N PRO A 150 7.54 -14.70 18.88
CA PRO A 150 6.62 -15.73 18.41
C PRO A 150 6.47 -15.71 16.88
N GLY A 151 5.81 -16.74 16.35
CA GLY A 151 5.41 -16.79 14.94
C GLY A 151 4.61 -15.56 14.51
N ARG A 152 4.76 -15.17 13.23
CA ARG A 152 4.18 -13.93 12.70
C ARG A 152 2.68 -14.03 12.40
N LEU A 153 2.17 -15.24 12.22
CA LEU A 153 0.75 -15.51 12.01
C LEU A 153 0.05 -15.70 13.37
N ASN A 154 -0.53 -14.62 13.90
CA ASN A 154 -1.30 -14.67 15.15
C ASN A 154 -2.79 -14.91 14.85
N LEU A 155 -3.23 -16.16 14.97
CA LEU A 155 -4.62 -16.55 14.68
C LEU A 155 -5.64 -15.88 15.61
N LEU A 156 -5.28 -15.59 16.86
CA LEU A 156 -6.18 -14.99 17.85
C LEU A 156 -6.56 -13.55 17.51
N ARG A 157 -5.72 -12.86 16.73
CA ARG A 157 -5.92 -11.45 16.34
C ARG A 157 -6.20 -11.28 14.85
N LEU A 158 -6.14 -12.37 14.07
CA LEU A 158 -6.24 -12.31 12.62
C LEU A 158 -7.61 -11.77 12.18
N GLU A 159 -8.69 -12.30 12.74
CA GLU A 159 -10.06 -11.89 12.40
C GLU A 159 -10.32 -10.44 12.79
N GLU A 160 -9.89 -10.01 13.99
CA GLU A 160 -9.97 -8.63 14.45
C GLU A 160 -9.23 -7.67 13.49
N GLN A 161 -7.98 -8.00 13.14
CA GLN A 161 -7.16 -7.17 12.25
C GLN A 161 -7.74 -7.08 10.84
N LEU A 162 -8.19 -8.21 10.28
CA LEU A 162 -8.74 -8.23 8.93
C LEU A 162 -10.15 -7.62 8.87
N SER A 163 -10.93 -7.69 9.95
CA SER A 163 -12.20 -6.95 10.08
C SER A 163 -11.98 -5.44 9.99
N ALA A 164 -10.98 -4.91 10.70
CA ALA A 164 -10.63 -3.49 10.60
C ALA A 164 -10.21 -3.10 9.17
N VAL A 165 -9.42 -3.95 8.51
CA VAL A 165 -9.03 -3.73 7.11
C VAL A 165 -10.25 -3.78 6.17
N HIS A 166 -11.13 -4.76 6.32
CA HIS A 166 -12.35 -4.89 5.53
C HIS A 166 -13.21 -3.62 5.63
N LEU A 167 -13.46 -3.13 6.85
CA LEU A 167 -14.20 -1.88 7.06
C LEU A 167 -13.50 -0.69 6.41
N ARG A 168 -12.16 -0.60 6.47
CA ARG A 168 -11.40 0.46 5.82
C ARG A 168 -11.46 0.39 4.29
N LEU A 169 -11.59 -0.81 3.72
CA LEU A 169 -11.60 -1.07 2.28
C LEU A 169 -13.00 -1.08 1.65
N HIS A 170 -14.08 -1.16 2.41
CA HIS A 170 -15.41 -1.48 1.85
C HIS A 170 -15.92 -0.52 0.75
N GLN A 171 -15.44 0.73 0.70
CA GLN A 171 -15.77 1.72 -0.34
C GLN A 171 -14.62 2.05 -1.30
N VAL A 172 -13.49 1.35 -1.18
CA VAL A 172 -12.29 1.61 -1.98
C VAL A 172 -12.39 0.90 -3.31
N PHE A 173 -12.05 1.59 -4.40
CA PHE A 173 -11.89 0.97 -5.70
C PHE A 173 -10.56 0.23 -5.76
N ILE A 174 -10.60 -1.06 -6.06
CA ILE A 174 -9.41 -1.91 -6.22
C ILE A 174 -9.20 -2.18 -7.71
N GLU A 175 -8.13 -1.64 -8.26
CA GLU A 175 -7.79 -1.71 -9.69
C GLU A 175 -6.55 -2.59 -9.92
N ARG A 176 -6.42 -3.09 -11.15
CA ARG A 176 -5.24 -3.81 -11.65
C ARG A 176 -4.91 -3.34 -13.06
N LEU A 177 -4.27 -2.20 -13.13
CA LEU A 177 -3.90 -1.52 -14.37
C LEU A 177 -2.41 -1.19 -14.35
N GLU A 178 -1.86 -0.98 -15.55
CA GLU A 178 -0.61 -0.24 -15.68
C GLU A 178 -0.74 1.13 -14.99
N TRP A 179 0.30 1.52 -14.26
CA TRP A 179 0.25 2.70 -13.38
C TRP A 179 -0.13 3.99 -14.14
N SER A 180 0.37 4.15 -15.37
CA SER A 180 0.09 5.31 -16.21
C SER A 180 -1.36 5.36 -16.67
N ALA A 181 -1.94 4.19 -16.99
CA ALA A 181 -3.36 4.07 -17.31
C ALA A 181 -4.26 4.36 -16.10
N CYS A 182 -3.84 3.94 -14.90
CA CYS A 182 -4.52 4.30 -13.65
C CYS A 182 -4.50 5.81 -13.43
N VAL A 183 -3.34 6.46 -13.55
CA VAL A 183 -3.21 7.93 -13.42
C VAL A 183 -4.12 8.64 -14.42
N ALA A 184 -4.07 8.27 -15.71
CA ALA A 184 -4.88 8.89 -16.75
C ALA A 184 -6.39 8.74 -16.50
N ARG A 185 -6.84 7.60 -15.98
CA ARG A 185 -8.26 7.33 -15.70
C ARG A 185 -8.82 8.27 -14.63
N TYR A 186 -8.06 8.48 -13.56
CA TYR A 186 -8.51 9.23 -12.39
C TYR A 186 -8.05 10.70 -12.35
N ASP A 187 -7.33 11.17 -13.39
CA ASP A 187 -6.79 12.53 -13.41
C ASP A 187 -7.89 13.58 -13.46
N ARG A 188 -8.13 14.25 -12.33
CA ARG A 188 -9.11 15.32 -12.14
C ARG A 188 -8.48 16.39 -11.23
N PRO A 189 -8.94 17.65 -11.30
CA PRO A 189 -8.41 18.73 -10.45
C PRO A 189 -8.47 18.47 -8.93
N HIS A 190 -9.39 17.60 -8.49
CA HIS A 190 -9.59 17.24 -7.10
C HIS A 190 -8.93 15.90 -6.68
N SER A 191 -8.14 15.30 -7.58
CA SER A 191 -7.42 14.04 -7.34
C SER A 191 -6.02 14.31 -6.82
N LEU A 192 -5.64 13.55 -5.78
CA LEU A 192 -4.28 13.43 -5.29
C LEU A 192 -3.75 12.02 -5.59
N PHE A 193 -2.60 11.97 -6.23
CA PHE A 193 -1.89 10.74 -6.55
C PHE A 193 -0.66 10.61 -5.63
N TYR A 194 -0.52 9.45 -4.99
CA TYR A 194 0.71 9.06 -4.33
C TYR A 194 1.39 7.94 -5.09
N LEU A 195 2.59 8.23 -5.61
CA LEU A 195 3.36 7.34 -6.47
C LEU A 195 4.60 6.86 -5.70
N ASP A 196 4.65 5.57 -5.41
CA ASP A 196 5.79 4.90 -4.77
C ASP A 196 6.28 3.76 -5.67
N PRO A 197 6.89 4.09 -6.83
CA PRO A 197 7.33 3.07 -7.78
C PRO A 197 8.46 2.19 -7.18
N PRO A 198 8.74 1.03 -7.80
CA PRO A 198 9.94 0.26 -7.49
C PRO A 198 11.18 1.15 -7.52
N TYR A 199 12.09 1.06 -6.55
CA TYR A 199 13.28 1.94 -6.52
C TYR A 199 14.35 1.44 -7.51
N TRP A 200 14.91 2.38 -8.29
CA TRP A 200 15.98 2.08 -9.24
C TRP A 200 17.20 1.47 -8.54
N GLY A 201 17.74 0.39 -9.11
CA GLY A 201 18.88 -0.33 -8.55
C GLY A 201 18.58 -1.13 -7.28
N THR A 202 17.31 -1.37 -6.97
CA THR A 202 16.90 -2.25 -5.84
C THR A 202 16.15 -3.48 -6.35
N GLU A 203 16.47 -4.65 -5.79
CA GLU A 203 15.68 -5.87 -6.00
C GLU A 203 14.34 -5.72 -5.28
N GLY A 204 13.21 -5.73 -5.99
CA GLY A 204 11.93 -5.55 -5.28
C GLY A 204 10.67 -6.13 -5.92
N TYR A 205 10.46 -5.91 -7.21
CA TYR A 205 9.11 -6.07 -7.77
C TYR A 205 8.94 -7.19 -8.80
N GLY A 206 10.02 -7.89 -9.19
CA GLY A 206 9.94 -8.94 -10.21
C GLY A 206 9.58 -8.47 -11.62
N VAL A 207 9.29 -7.17 -11.78
CA VAL A 207 9.05 -6.46 -13.04
C VAL A 207 10.15 -5.42 -13.16
N ALA A 208 10.82 -5.38 -14.32
CA ALA A 208 11.84 -4.37 -14.60
C ALA A 208 11.18 -2.99 -14.69
N PHE A 209 11.55 -2.08 -13.79
CA PHE A 209 11.11 -0.69 -13.83
C PHE A 209 12.28 0.17 -14.32
N GLY A 210 12.29 0.47 -15.62
CA GLY A 210 13.37 1.19 -16.29
C GLY A 210 13.40 2.69 -15.97
N LEU A 211 14.53 3.34 -16.23
CA LEU A 211 14.67 4.80 -16.08
C LEU A 211 13.61 5.58 -16.90
N GLU A 212 13.26 5.07 -18.08
CA GLU A 212 12.22 5.62 -18.97
C GLU A 212 10.85 5.81 -18.29
N GLN A 213 10.52 4.96 -17.31
CA GLN A 213 9.26 5.06 -16.59
C GLN A 213 9.23 6.26 -15.64
N TYR A 214 10.40 6.67 -15.11
CA TYR A 214 10.49 7.87 -14.28
C TYR A 214 10.45 9.14 -15.13
N ASP A 215 11.03 9.12 -16.33
CA ASP A 215 10.91 10.21 -17.29
C ASP A 215 9.43 10.40 -17.69
N LEU A 216 8.73 9.32 -18.02
CA LEU A 216 7.28 9.34 -18.27
C LEU A 216 6.49 9.86 -17.07
N MET A 217 6.89 9.48 -15.84
CA MET A 217 6.25 9.98 -14.63
C MET A 217 6.44 11.49 -14.45
N ALA A 218 7.64 12.01 -14.72
CA ALA A 218 7.91 13.44 -14.67
C ALA A 218 7.12 14.23 -15.73
N GLU A 219 6.96 13.68 -16.93
CA GLU A 219 6.13 14.26 -17.99
C GLU A 219 4.63 14.30 -17.61
N LEU A 220 4.11 13.20 -17.07
CA LEU A 220 2.73 13.12 -16.60
C LEU A 220 2.49 14.11 -15.45
N MET A 221 3.43 14.22 -14.51
CA MET A 221 3.33 15.21 -13.43
C MET A 221 3.24 16.65 -13.92
N GLY A 222 3.90 16.97 -15.04
CA GLY A 222 3.88 18.31 -15.64
C GLY A 222 2.60 18.63 -16.42
N SER A 223 1.87 17.61 -16.88
CA SER A 223 0.69 17.78 -17.75
C SER A 223 -0.64 17.41 -17.09
N MET A 224 -0.61 16.73 -15.94
CA MET A 224 -1.80 16.30 -15.21
C MET A 224 -2.59 17.46 -14.59
N LYS A 225 -3.90 17.26 -14.43
CA LYS A 225 -4.80 18.24 -13.78
C LYS A 225 -4.77 18.12 -12.26
N GLY A 226 -4.60 16.91 -11.75
CA GLY A 226 -4.51 16.60 -10.34
C GLY A 226 -3.15 16.95 -9.73
N LYS A 227 -3.02 16.63 -8.45
CA LYS A 227 -1.78 16.81 -7.69
C LYS A 227 -1.10 15.46 -7.52
N ALA A 228 0.23 15.42 -7.62
CA ALA A 228 1.00 14.20 -7.45
C ALA A 228 2.14 14.40 -6.44
N VAL A 229 2.34 13.37 -5.63
CA VAL A 229 3.48 13.22 -4.72
C VAL A 229 4.17 11.91 -5.06
N VAL A 230 5.45 11.98 -5.40
CA VAL A 230 6.29 10.82 -5.71
C VAL A 230 7.33 10.63 -4.61
N SER A 231 7.59 9.39 -4.24
CA SER A 231 8.71 9.00 -3.38
C SER A 231 9.68 8.09 -4.14
N VAL A 232 10.96 8.47 -4.16
CA VAL A 232 12.06 7.70 -4.78
C VAL A 232 13.35 7.81 -3.97
N ASN A 233 14.33 6.98 -4.29
CA ASN A 233 15.69 7.12 -3.76
C ASN A 233 16.35 8.43 -4.21
N ASP A 234 17.11 9.06 -3.31
CA ASP A 234 17.88 10.28 -3.63
C ASP A 234 19.18 9.93 -4.38
N ILE A 235 19.07 9.79 -5.70
CA ILE A 235 20.20 9.53 -6.62
C ILE A 235 20.25 10.58 -7.75
N PRO A 236 21.43 10.82 -8.36
CA PRO A 236 21.58 11.80 -9.45
C PRO A 236 20.61 11.60 -10.62
N GLU A 237 20.30 10.34 -10.95
CA GLU A 237 19.39 9.96 -12.02
C GLU A 237 17.96 10.44 -11.75
N MET A 238 17.46 10.26 -10.52
CA MET A 238 16.12 10.74 -10.13
C MET A 238 16.06 12.27 -10.11
N ARG A 239 17.13 12.94 -9.66
CA ARG A 239 17.21 14.41 -9.71
C ARG A 239 17.20 14.95 -11.14
N LYS A 240 17.79 14.19 -12.08
CA LYS A 240 17.79 14.52 -13.51
C LYS A 240 16.41 14.31 -14.13
N ALA A 241 15.77 13.15 -13.87
CA ALA A 241 14.46 12.80 -14.40
C ALA A 241 13.38 13.81 -13.96
N PHE A 242 13.35 14.16 -12.68
CA PHE A 242 12.34 15.07 -12.12
C PHE A 242 12.77 16.56 -12.13
N LYS A 243 13.70 16.94 -13.01
CA LYS A 243 14.16 18.33 -13.12
C LYS A 243 13.00 19.25 -13.50
N GLY A 244 12.74 20.26 -12.68
CA GLY A 244 11.64 21.22 -12.87
C GLY A 244 10.48 21.05 -11.89
N HIS A 245 10.42 19.92 -11.17
CA HIS A 245 9.45 19.68 -10.10
C HIS A 245 9.98 20.11 -8.73
N SER A 246 9.05 20.34 -7.79
CA SER A 246 9.42 20.64 -6.40
C SER A 246 10.00 19.39 -5.74
N MET A 247 11.19 19.49 -5.17
CA MET A 247 11.90 18.36 -4.56
C MET A 247 12.25 18.63 -3.11
N LYS A 248 11.95 17.70 -2.21
CA LYS A 248 12.31 17.73 -0.79
C LYS A 248 13.02 16.44 -0.41
N ARG A 249 14.24 16.57 0.13
CA ARG A 249 14.98 15.44 0.68
C ARG A 249 14.50 15.15 2.11
N VAL A 250 14.26 13.88 2.41
CA VAL A 250 14.00 13.37 3.76
C VAL A 250 15.08 12.35 4.10
N SER A 251 15.74 12.52 5.24
CA SER A 251 16.71 11.56 5.76
C SER A 251 16.05 10.63 6.77
N ILE A 252 16.29 9.32 6.64
CA ILE A 252 15.87 8.33 7.63
C ILE A 252 17.10 7.58 8.13
N SER A 253 17.22 7.41 9.44
CA SER A 253 18.14 6.44 10.03
C SER A 253 17.51 5.03 9.97
N TYR A 254 18.04 4.15 9.11
CA TYR A 254 17.60 2.75 9.07
C TYR A 254 18.22 1.97 10.24
N SER A 255 17.48 1.85 11.35
CA SER A 255 17.85 0.96 12.47
C SER A 255 17.38 -0.48 12.24
N VAL A 256 18.08 -1.25 11.40
CA VAL A 256 18.00 -2.73 11.41
C VAL A 256 19.33 -3.35 10.98
N GLY A 257 20.05 -3.97 11.92
CA GLY A 257 21.22 -4.83 11.67
C GLY A 257 22.40 -4.55 12.59
N ALA A 258 22.64 -5.46 13.55
CA ALA A 258 23.79 -5.45 14.45
C ALA A 258 25.08 -5.77 13.68
N SER A 259 25.75 -4.74 13.15
CA SER A 259 27.18 -4.73 12.82
C SER A 259 27.55 -3.33 12.33
N GLY A 260 28.16 -2.54 13.21
CA GLY A 260 28.50 -1.13 13.01
C GLY A 260 29.69 -0.89 12.07
N ARG A 261 29.56 -1.22 10.78
CA ARG A 261 30.48 -0.73 9.74
C ARG A 261 29.72 -0.35 8.46
N GLY A 262 29.70 0.95 8.18
CA GLY A 262 29.36 1.54 6.88
C GLY A 262 27.89 1.51 6.49
N ARG A 263 27.08 2.47 6.97
CA ARG A 263 25.82 2.81 6.29
C ARG A 263 25.70 4.33 6.20
N GLU A 264 26.00 4.86 5.01
CA GLU A 264 25.64 6.22 4.66
C GLU A 264 24.12 6.40 4.80
N PRO A 265 23.64 7.54 5.32
CA PRO A 265 22.22 7.84 5.41
C PRO A 265 21.62 7.87 4.00
N ARG A 266 20.88 6.82 3.63
CA ARG A 266 20.11 6.78 2.38
C ARG A 266 19.01 7.83 2.48
N GLY A 267 19.14 8.89 1.69
CA GLY A 267 18.12 9.92 1.54
C GLY A 267 16.97 9.41 0.69
N GLU A 268 15.76 9.82 1.04
CA GLU A 268 14.58 9.71 0.20
C GLU A 268 14.26 11.07 -0.41
N LEU A 269 13.87 11.08 -1.68
CA LEU A 269 13.47 12.26 -2.40
C LEU A 269 11.95 12.23 -2.57
N ILE A 270 11.28 13.24 -2.01
CA ILE A 270 9.86 13.49 -2.23
C ILE A 270 9.74 14.55 -3.32
N ILE A 271 9.03 14.23 -4.39
CA ILE A 271 8.81 15.12 -5.53
C ILE A 271 7.32 15.47 -5.62
N CYS A 272 7.01 16.74 -5.80
CA CYS A 272 5.63 17.23 -5.98
C CYS A 272 5.51 18.07 -7.26
N ASN A 273 4.37 17.96 -7.94
CA ASN A 273 4.02 18.87 -9.06
C ASN A 273 3.34 20.17 -8.59
N PHE A 274 3.24 20.37 -7.27
CA PHE A 274 2.73 21.57 -6.62
C PHE A 274 3.74 22.06 -5.56
N LYS A 275 3.58 23.30 -5.08
CA LYS A 275 4.37 23.82 -3.95
C LYS A 275 3.75 23.31 -2.63
N PRO A 276 4.47 22.54 -1.79
CA PRO A 276 3.95 22.11 -0.50
C PRO A 276 3.75 23.30 0.44
N GLY A 277 2.60 23.37 1.13
CA GLY A 277 2.30 24.40 2.13
C GLY A 277 1.72 25.72 1.60
N ALA A 278 1.15 25.72 0.39
CA ALA A 278 0.33 26.81 -0.13
C ALA A 278 -1.16 26.63 0.23
#